data_AF-A0A950KH88-F1
#
_entry.id   AF-A0A950KH88-F1
#
_cell.length_a   1.000
_cell.length_b   1.000
_cell.length_c   1.000
_cell.angle_alpha   90.00
_cell.angle_beta   90.00
_cell.angle_gamma   90.00
#
_symmetry.space_group_name_H-M   'P 1'
#
loop_
_entity.id
_entity.type
_entity.pdbx_description
1 polymer ?
#
loop_
_entity_poly.entity_id
_entity_poly.type
_entity_poly.pdbx_seq_one_letter_code
_entity_poly.pdbx_strand_id
1 'polypeptide(L)'
;DGLVHYSDISWTEPGEAAIKHYKKGDRVKAKILAMDVDKERISLGIKQLEHDPLENEFADLKKGATVTCEIVEVQDDGVVVKITDGITGFIKKADLSRERQEQRTSRFAVGDRVDAKITAVDRGTRSVKVSVKALEMDEHKKAIETYGSSDSGATLGDILGAALNEAKTEGKAKAKKKAKTDEDEEEEDEA
;
A
#
# COMPACT_ATOMS: atom_id res chain seq x y z
N ASP A 1 -8.64 -16.63 -39.02
CA ASP A 1 -9.06 -15.24 -39.29
C ASP A 1 -8.65 -14.33 -38.12
N GLY A 2 -8.38 -13.05 -38.37
CA GLY A 2 -7.89 -12.09 -37.37
C GLY A 2 -8.99 -11.13 -36.91
N LEU A 3 -9.19 -10.98 -35.60
CA LEU A 3 -10.23 -10.12 -35.03
C LEU A 3 -9.63 -9.10 -34.06
N VAL A 4 -10.10 -7.86 -34.14
CA VAL A 4 -9.79 -6.78 -33.19
C VAL A 4 -10.99 -6.57 -32.26
N HIS A 5 -10.75 -6.53 -30.95
CA HIS A 5 -11.79 -6.22 -29.98
C HIS A 5 -12.05 -4.71 -29.93
N TYR A 6 -13.28 -4.28 -29.64
CA TYR A 6 -13.64 -2.86 -29.54
C TYR A 6 -12.74 -2.08 -28.56
N SER A 7 -12.34 -2.72 -27.46
CA SER A 7 -11.43 -2.16 -26.46
C SER A 7 -9.97 -2.03 -26.91
N ASP A 8 -9.60 -2.61 -28.05
CA ASP A 8 -8.24 -2.58 -28.61
C ASP A 8 -8.10 -1.59 -29.77
N ILE A 9 -9.11 -0.76 -30.01
CA ILE A 9 -9.10 0.26 -31.07
C ILE A 9 -8.47 1.57 -30.60
N SER A 10 -8.84 2.09 -29.41
CA SER A 10 -8.38 3.38 -28.89
C SER A 10 -8.07 3.32 -27.40
N TRP A 11 -7.16 4.19 -26.94
CA TRP A 11 -6.80 4.37 -25.52
C TRP A 11 -7.70 5.36 -24.78
N THR A 12 -8.33 6.27 -25.51
CA THR A 12 -9.04 7.46 -24.96
C THR A 12 -10.54 7.39 -25.17
N GLU A 13 -11.00 6.78 -26.26
CA GLU A 13 -12.42 6.74 -26.62
C GLU A 13 -13.03 5.35 -26.37
N PRO A 14 -14.32 5.28 -25.99
CA PRO A 14 -15.07 4.02 -25.98
C PRO A 14 -15.02 3.35 -27.35
N GLY A 15 -14.90 2.03 -27.38
CA GLY A 15 -14.73 1.28 -28.63
C GLY A 15 -15.84 1.47 -29.67
N GLU A 16 -17.07 1.77 -29.22
CA GLU A 16 -18.21 2.09 -30.09
C GLU A 16 -18.07 3.44 -30.81
N ALA A 17 -17.41 4.41 -30.19
CA ALA A 17 -17.08 5.68 -30.82
C ALA A 17 -15.87 5.50 -31.73
N ALA A 18 -14.85 4.78 -31.25
CA ALA A 18 -13.62 4.56 -31.98
C ALA A 18 -13.84 3.82 -33.31
N ILE A 19 -14.77 2.85 -33.35
CA ILE A 19 -15.05 2.12 -34.59
C ILE A 19 -15.70 2.98 -35.68
N LYS A 20 -16.34 4.11 -35.33
CA LYS A 20 -16.94 5.02 -36.32
C LYS A 20 -15.90 5.73 -37.17
N HIS A 21 -14.65 5.82 -36.69
CA HIS A 21 -13.54 6.38 -37.45
C HIS A 21 -13.03 5.44 -38.56
N TYR A 22 -13.41 4.16 -38.52
CA TYR A 22 -12.98 3.15 -39.49
C TYR A 22 -14.13 2.74 -40.42
N LYS A 23 -13.82 2.56 -41.70
CA LYS A 23 -14.77 2.11 -42.72
C LYS A 23 -14.40 0.74 -43.26
N LYS A 24 -15.42 0.03 -43.75
CA LYS A 24 -15.22 -1.25 -44.44
C LYS A 24 -14.32 -1.02 -45.67
N GLY A 25 -13.22 -1.76 -45.76
CA GLY A 25 -12.25 -1.66 -46.84
C GLY A 25 -10.99 -0.87 -46.49
N ASP A 26 -10.94 -0.20 -45.33
CA ASP A 26 -9.75 0.52 -44.89
C ASP A 26 -8.59 -0.45 -44.57
N ARG A 27 -7.38 -0.05 -44.97
CA ARG A 27 -6.16 -0.77 -44.61
C ARG A 27 -5.61 -0.22 -43.30
N VAL A 28 -5.72 -1.00 -42.24
CA VAL A 28 -5.20 -0.68 -40.91
C VAL A 28 -3.99 -1.53 -40.57
N LYS A 29 -3.05 -0.93 -39.85
CA LYS A 29 -1.98 -1.66 -39.19
C LYS A 29 -2.52 -2.16 -37.84
N ALA A 30 -2.13 -3.37 -37.45
CA ALA A 30 -2.44 -3.92 -36.13
C ALA A 30 -1.28 -4.78 -35.63
N LYS A 31 -1.16 -4.93 -34.32
CA LYS A 31 -0.20 -5.80 -33.65
C LYS A 31 -0.90 -7.09 -33.20
N ILE A 32 -0.20 -8.21 -33.26
CA ILE A 32 -0.70 -9.49 -32.74
C ILE A 32 -0.63 -9.47 -31.22
N LEU A 33 -1.76 -9.73 -30.56
CA LEU A 33 -1.87 -9.82 -29.10
C LEU A 33 -1.80 -11.26 -28.62
N ALA A 34 -2.58 -12.15 -29.26
CA ALA A 34 -2.65 -13.56 -28.89
C ALA A 34 -2.94 -14.42 -30.12
N MET A 35 -2.43 -15.64 -30.11
CA MET A 35 -2.65 -16.65 -31.14
C MET A 35 -3.22 -17.91 -30.47
N ASP A 36 -4.40 -18.32 -30.91
CA ASP A 36 -5.04 -19.57 -30.50
C ASP A 36 -4.97 -20.52 -31.70
N VAL A 37 -4.05 -21.49 -31.63
CA VAL A 37 -3.76 -22.43 -32.71
C VAL A 37 -4.89 -23.45 -32.86
N ASP A 38 -5.50 -23.88 -31.75
CA ASP A 38 -6.56 -24.89 -31.75
C ASP A 38 -7.84 -24.37 -32.41
N LYS A 39 -8.11 -23.06 -32.28
CA LYS A 39 -9.29 -22.41 -32.87
C LYS A 39 -8.99 -21.64 -34.16
N GLU A 40 -7.74 -21.66 -34.64
CA GLU A 40 -7.28 -20.90 -35.82
C GLU A 40 -7.64 -19.40 -35.76
N ARG A 41 -7.56 -18.80 -34.57
CA ARG A 41 -7.94 -17.41 -34.30
C ARG A 41 -6.75 -16.58 -33.84
N ILE A 42 -6.63 -15.38 -34.40
CA ILE A 42 -5.61 -14.41 -34.01
C ILE A 42 -6.31 -13.18 -33.46
N SER A 43 -5.95 -12.78 -32.24
CA SER A 43 -6.39 -11.54 -31.64
C SER A 43 -5.42 -10.43 -32.02
N LEU A 44 -5.94 -9.39 -32.66
CA LEU A 44 -5.20 -8.24 -33.14
C LEU A 44 -5.58 -7.01 -32.33
N GLY A 45 -4.67 -6.05 -32.21
CA GLY A 45 -4.94 -4.77 -31.54
C GLY A 45 -4.31 -3.60 -32.28
N ILE A 46 -5.03 -2.48 -32.34
CA ILE A 46 -4.61 -1.28 -33.05
C ILE A 46 -3.95 -0.31 -32.06
N LYS A 47 -4.52 -0.15 -30.86
CA LYS A 47 -4.02 0.79 -29.84
C LYS A 47 -2.56 0.54 -29.45
N GLN A 48 -2.07 -0.70 -29.54
CA GLN A 48 -0.70 -1.07 -29.19
C GLN A 48 0.35 -0.57 -30.21
N LEU A 49 -0.09 0.04 -31.33
CA LEU A 49 0.79 0.74 -32.27
C LEU A 49 1.08 2.17 -31.81
N GLU A 50 0.20 2.75 -31.00
CA GLU A 50 0.37 4.07 -30.41
C GLU A 50 0.97 3.93 -29.01
N HIS A 51 1.81 4.88 -28.63
CA HIS A 51 2.37 4.92 -27.27
C HIS A 51 1.23 5.22 -26.30
N ASP A 52 1.11 4.47 -25.20
CA ASP A 52 0.08 4.75 -24.20
C ASP A 52 0.40 6.11 -23.56
N PRO A 53 -0.51 7.11 -23.65
CA PRO A 53 -0.28 8.43 -23.07
C PRO A 53 -0.12 8.37 -21.54
N LEU A 54 -0.72 7.37 -20.89
CA LEU A 54 -0.68 7.20 -19.44
C LEU A 54 0.54 6.40 -18.96
N GLU A 55 1.29 5.76 -19.85
CA GLU A 55 2.46 4.97 -19.45
C GLU A 55 3.54 5.83 -18.80
N ASN A 56 3.66 7.09 -19.25
CA ASN A 56 4.54 8.09 -18.63
C ASN A 56 4.04 8.51 -17.25
N GLU A 57 2.74 8.73 -17.07
CA GLU A 57 2.18 9.09 -15.75
C GLU A 57 2.34 7.95 -14.74
N PHE A 58 2.18 6.70 -15.17
CA PHE A 58 2.48 5.54 -14.34
C PHE A 58 3.97 5.34 -14.05
N ALA A 59 4.89 5.97 -14.81
CA ALA A 59 6.32 5.92 -14.51
C ALA A 59 6.68 6.78 -13.29
N ASP A 60 5.94 7.88 -13.08
CA ASP A 60 6.10 8.76 -11.93
C ASP A 60 5.43 8.16 -10.67
N LEU A 61 4.37 7.38 -10.85
CA LEU A 61 3.66 6.68 -9.78
C LEU A 61 4.39 5.41 -9.33
N LYS A 62 5.42 5.58 -8.51
CA LYS A 62 6.16 4.46 -7.90
C LYS A 62 5.55 4.04 -6.56
N LYS A 63 5.67 2.75 -6.23
CA LYS A 63 5.30 2.25 -4.91
C LYS A 63 6.06 3.02 -3.84
N GLY A 64 5.33 3.58 -2.90
CA GLY A 64 5.83 4.36 -1.79
C GLY A 64 6.05 5.85 -2.08
N ALA A 65 5.71 6.33 -3.26
CA ALA A 65 5.57 7.76 -3.50
C ALA A 65 4.34 8.32 -2.78
N THR A 66 4.42 9.57 -2.36
CA THR A 66 3.30 10.36 -1.85
C THR A 66 2.64 11.08 -3.02
N VAL A 67 1.31 11.04 -3.08
CA VAL A 67 0.51 11.69 -4.12
C VAL A 67 -0.68 12.40 -3.49
N THR A 68 -1.03 13.55 -4.06
CA THR A 68 -2.26 14.26 -3.74
C THR A 68 -3.38 13.75 -4.63
N CYS A 69 -4.48 13.34 -4.03
CA CYS A 69 -5.62 12.78 -4.72
C CYS A 69 -6.89 13.58 -4.42
N GLU A 70 -7.80 13.67 -5.39
CA GLU A 70 -9.13 14.27 -5.20
C GLU A 70 -10.19 13.19 -5.06
N ILE A 71 -11.09 13.31 -4.08
CA ILE A 71 -12.13 12.31 -3.82
C ILE A 71 -13.23 12.41 -4.88
N VAL A 72 -13.45 11.32 -5.61
CA VAL A 72 -14.48 11.23 -6.64
C VAL A 72 -15.76 10.61 -6.09
N GLU A 73 -15.62 9.56 -5.29
CA GLU A 73 -16.76 8.82 -4.76
C GLU A 73 -16.43 8.26 -3.38
N VAL A 74 -17.41 8.32 -2.48
CA VAL A 74 -17.32 7.74 -1.15
C VAL A 74 -18.22 6.52 -1.10
N GLN A 75 -17.65 5.36 -0.79
CA GLN A 75 -18.34 4.09 -0.64
C GLN A 75 -18.26 3.61 0.81
N ASP A 76 -19.02 2.59 1.19
CA ASP A 76 -19.01 2.07 2.57
C ASP A 76 -17.69 1.38 2.95
N ASP A 77 -17.05 0.75 1.96
CA ASP A 77 -15.82 -0.02 2.11
C ASP A 77 -14.54 0.81 1.89
N GLY A 78 -14.68 2.04 1.39
CA GLY A 78 -13.54 2.88 1.04
C GLY A 78 -13.91 4.12 0.24
N VAL A 79 -12.89 4.78 -0.30
CA VAL A 79 -13.03 6.04 -1.04
C VAL A 79 -12.30 5.89 -2.37
N VAL A 80 -12.99 6.23 -3.46
CA VAL A 80 -12.42 6.32 -4.79
C VAL A 80 -11.87 7.72 -4.97
N VAL A 81 -10.60 7.81 -5.34
CA VAL A 81 -9.88 9.06 -5.54
C VAL A 81 -9.35 9.14 -6.95
N LYS A 82 -9.16 10.35 -7.48
CA LYS A 82 -8.49 10.64 -8.74
C LYS A 82 -7.11 11.21 -8.43
N ILE A 83 -6.08 10.63 -9.02
CA ILE A 83 -4.69 11.08 -8.84
C ILE A 83 -4.33 12.06 -9.96
N THR A 84 -4.46 11.60 -11.20
CA THR A 84 -4.18 12.35 -12.43
C THR A 84 -5.26 12.04 -13.48
N ASP A 85 -5.25 12.72 -14.62
CA ASP A 85 -6.21 12.54 -15.70
C ASP A 85 -6.14 11.14 -16.33
N GLY A 86 -7.04 10.24 -15.87
CA GLY A 86 -7.15 8.87 -16.37
C GLY A 86 -6.63 7.81 -15.39
N ILE A 87 -6.05 8.22 -14.26
CA ILE A 87 -5.60 7.31 -13.19
C ILE A 87 -6.47 7.48 -11.96
N THR A 88 -7.17 6.40 -11.62
CA THR A 88 -8.00 6.31 -10.43
C THR A 88 -7.30 5.54 -9.33
N GLY A 89 -7.55 5.95 -8.10
CA GLY A 89 -7.04 5.36 -6.88
C GLY A 89 -8.18 4.84 -6.01
N PHE A 90 -7.89 3.82 -5.22
CA PHE A 90 -8.81 3.31 -4.21
C PHE A 90 -8.14 3.28 -2.84
N ILE A 91 -8.78 3.92 -1.87
CA ILE A 91 -8.36 3.94 -0.46
C ILE A 91 -9.35 3.08 0.32
N LYS A 92 -8.86 2.02 0.97
CA LYS A 92 -9.70 1.18 1.82
C LYS A 92 -10.04 1.91 3.12
N LYS A 93 -11.19 1.58 3.72
CA LYS A 93 -11.60 2.10 5.03
C LYS A 93 -10.52 1.97 6.12
N ALA A 94 -9.81 0.83 6.15
CA ALA A 94 -8.75 0.57 7.12
C ALA A 94 -7.46 1.41 6.90
N ASP A 95 -7.35 2.05 5.73
CA ASP A 95 -6.19 2.81 5.25
C ASP A 95 -6.44 4.33 5.27
N LEU A 96 -7.64 4.78 5.69
CA LEU A 96 -8.03 6.20 5.75
C LEU A 96 -7.35 6.98 6.88
N SER A 97 -7.12 6.36 8.03
CA SER A 97 -6.46 6.97 9.19
C SER A 97 -5.86 5.88 10.08
N ARG A 98 -4.83 6.24 10.85
CA ARG A 98 -4.28 5.40 11.93
C ARG A 98 -5.33 5.06 12.99
N GLU A 99 -6.21 6.00 13.32
CA GLU A 99 -7.19 5.82 14.39
C GLU A 99 -8.49 5.20 13.89
N ARG A 100 -8.95 4.14 14.57
CA ARG A 100 -10.18 3.43 14.21
C ARG A 100 -11.42 4.33 14.25
N GLN A 101 -11.40 5.39 15.08
CA GLN A 101 -12.52 6.32 15.21
C GLN A 101 -12.62 7.28 14.01
N GLU A 102 -11.48 7.56 13.35
CA GLU A 102 -11.36 8.48 12.22
C GLU A 102 -11.44 7.79 10.85
N GLN A 103 -11.48 6.45 10.81
CA GLN A 103 -11.72 5.64 9.61
C GLN A 103 -13.17 5.73 9.08
N ARG A 104 -13.88 6.82 9.37
CA ARG A 104 -15.25 7.04 8.92
C ARG A 104 -15.22 7.65 7.55
N THR A 105 -15.84 6.97 6.59
CA THR A 105 -16.06 7.46 5.23
C THR A 105 -16.89 8.75 5.22
N SER A 106 -17.77 8.94 6.22
CA SER A 106 -18.55 10.17 6.41
C SER A 106 -17.74 11.44 6.73
N ARG A 107 -16.42 11.33 6.97
CA ARG A 107 -15.54 12.47 7.19
C ARG A 107 -15.10 13.13 5.88
N PHE A 108 -15.22 12.40 4.78
CA PHE A 108 -14.72 12.78 3.47
C PHE A 108 -15.89 13.14 2.57
N ALA A 109 -15.79 14.29 1.89
CA ALA A 109 -16.75 14.69 0.88
C ALA A 109 -16.16 14.50 -0.53
N VAL A 110 -17.05 14.34 -1.51
CA VAL A 110 -16.65 14.37 -2.93
C VAL A 110 -16.06 15.76 -3.24
N GLY A 111 -14.89 15.78 -3.87
CA GLY A 111 -14.11 16.97 -4.18
C GLY A 111 -13.03 17.33 -3.16
N ASP A 112 -12.98 16.66 -2.00
CA ASP A 112 -11.91 16.88 -1.03
C ASP A 112 -10.57 16.36 -1.56
N ARG A 113 -9.48 17.07 -1.23
CA ARG A 113 -8.12 16.66 -1.58
C ARG A 113 -7.43 16.02 -0.37
N VAL A 114 -6.81 14.87 -0.59
CA VAL A 114 -6.13 14.08 0.44
C VAL A 114 -4.80 13.61 -0.08
N ASP A 115 -3.77 13.75 0.75
CA ASP A 115 -2.45 13.19 0.46
C ASP A 115 -2.40 11.74 0.94
N ALA A 116 -1.95 10.85 0.06
CA ALA A 116 -1.88 9.43 0.35
C ALA A 116 -0.64 8.80 -0.28
N LYS A 117 -0.16 7.72 0.35
CA LYS A 117 1.00 6.98 -0.13
C LYS A 117 0.59 5.79 -0.99
N ILE A 118 1.25 5.63 -2.13
CA ILE A 118 0.99 4.52 -3.05
C ILE A 118 1.47 3.21 -2.44
N THR A 119 0.56 2.26 -2.23
CA THR A 119 0.87 0.93 -1.70
C THR A 119 1.08 -0.09 -2.81
N ALA A 120 0.24 -0.04 -3.84
CA ALA A 120 0.32 -0.93 -5.00
C ALA A 120 -0.19 -0.21 -6.26
N VAL A 121 0.38 -0.55 -7.41
CA VAL A 121 0.00 0.00 -8.72
C VAL A 121 -0.42 -1.16 -9.60
N ASP A 122 -1.62 -1.08 -10.17
CA ASP A 122 -2.10 -2.01 -11.18
C ASP A 122 -2.16 -1.31 -12.54
N ARG A 123 -1.20 -1.64 -13.40
CA ARG A 123 -1.09 -1.11 -14.76
C ARG A 123 -2.11 -1.72 -15.73
N GLY A 124 -2.66 -2.90 -15.42
CA GLY A 124 -3.64 -3.56 -16.28
C GLY A 124 -5.01 -2.88 -16.20
N THR A 125 -5.46 -2.58 -14.99
CA THR A 125 -6.75 -1.90 -14.75
C THR A 125 -6.62 -0.37 -14.65
N ARG A 126 -5.41 0.17 -14.79
CA ARG A 126 -5.11 1.60 -14.61
C ARG A 126 -5.58 2.13 -13.25
N SER A 127 -5.45 1.30 -12.21
CA SER A 127 -5.88 1.61 -10.85
C SER A 127 -4.73 1.55 -9.85
N VAL A 128 -4.78 2.39 -8.83
CA VAL A 128 -3.73 2.49 -7.80
C VAL A 128 -4.34 2.29 -6.43
N LYS A 129 -3.71 1.47 -5.58
CA LYS A 129 -4.08 1.38 -4.16
C LYS A 129 -3.29 2.38 -3.37
N VAL A 130 -3.98 3.29 -2.70
CA VAL A 130 -3.38 4.39 -1.94
C VAL A 130 -3.80 4.28 -0.47
N SER A 131 -2.93 4.70 0.45
CA SER A 131 -3.17 4.62 1.89
C SER A 131 -2.65 5.89 2.58
N VAL A 132 -3.52 6.55 3.35
CA VAL A 132 -3.18 7.73 4.16
C VAL A 132 -2.45 7.28 5.41
N LYS A 133 -2.89 6.18 6.03
CA LYS A 133 -2.22 5.57 7.18
C LYS A 133 -0.76 5.24 6.91
N ALA A 134 -0.43 4.74 5.71
CA ALA A 134 0.95 4.43 5.35
C ALA A 134 1.82 5.69 5.33
N LEU A 135 1.29 6.82 4.84
CA LEU A 135 1.96 8.12 4.84
C LEU A 135 2.25 8.58 6.28
N GLU A 136 1.22 8.60 7.13
CA GLU A 136 1.34 9.00 8.54
C GLU A 136 2.35 8.15 9.31
N MET A 137 2.37 6.84 9.07
CA MET A 137 3.31 5.91 9.72
C MET A 137 4.76 6.18 9.29
N ASP A 138 5.00 6.48 8.02
CA ASP A 138 6.34 6.78 7.53
C ASP A 138 6.83 8.14 8.02
N GLU A 139 5.96 9.15 8.08
CA GLU A 139 6.29 10.44 8.67
C GLU A 139 6.60 10.32 10.16
N HIS A 140 5.76 9.59 10.90
CA HIS A 140 5.96 9.32 12.31
C HIS A 140 7.24 8.52 12.56
N LYS A 141 7.55 7.53 11.72
CA LYS A 141 8.81 6.76 11.79
C LYS A 141 10.01 7.67 11.54
N LYS A 142 9.98 8.49 10.48
CA LYS A 142 11.05 9.46 10.20
C LYS A 142 11.22 10.47 11.33
N ALA A 143 10.13 10.92 11.95
CA ALA A 143 10.18 11.82 13.09
C ALA A 143 10.83 11.16 14.30
N ILE A 144 10.50 9.89 14.60
CA ILE A 144 11.18 9.12 15.65
C ILE A 144 12.66 8.89 15.31
N GLU A 145 13.01 8.61 14.06
CA GLU A 145 14.42 8.44 13.68
C GLU A 145 15.21 9.76 13.78
N THR A 146 14.57 10.88 13.45
CA THR A 146 15.21 12.21 13.42
C THR A 146 15.26 12.88 14.80
N TYR A 147 14.25 12.67 15.65
CA TYR A 147 14.11 13.30 16.97
C TYR A 147 14.22 12.32 18.15
N GLY A 148 14.19 11.01 17.91
CA GLY A 148 14.29 9.97 18.95
C GLY A 148 15.71 9.71 19.44
N SER A 149 16.66 10.60 19.15
CA SER A 149 18.08 10.40 19.44
C SER A 149 18.80 11.71 19.71
N SER A 150 18.43 12.43 20.78
CA SER A 150 19.27 13.54 21.26
C SER A 150 19.37 13.74 22.77
N ASP A 151 18.88 12.85 23.65
CA ASP A 151 19.35 12.97 25.06
C ASP A 151 19.36 11.72 25.95
N SER A 152 18.72 10.60 25.61
CA SER A 152 18.85 9.39 26.43
C SER A 152 18.54 8.16 25.58
N GLY A 153 19.60 7.53 25.06
CA GLY A 153 19.56 6.38 24.15
C GLY A 153 19.09 5.07 24.77
N ALA A 154 18.00 5.10 25.56
CA ALA A 154 17.32 3.90 26.01
C ALA A 154 15.91 3.91 25.42
N THR A 155 15.60 2.94 24.57
CA THR A 155 14.22 2.76 24.11
C THR A 155 13.35 2.37 25.31
N LEU A 156 12.05 2.65 25.27
CA LEU A 156 11.13 2.21 26.33
C LEU A 156 11.26 0.69 26.60
N GLY A 157 11.61 -0.09 25.57
CA GLY A 157 11.91 -1.52 25.70
C GLY A 157 13.21 -1.83 26.44
N ASP A 158 14.26 -1.01 26.28
CA ASP A 158 15.52 -1.20 27.00
C ASP A 158 15.39 -0.84 28.48
N ILE A 159 14.66 0.22 28.81
CA ILE A 159 14.41 0.63 30.21
C ILE A 159 13.51 -0.39 30.91
N LEU A 160 12.42 -0.82 30.26
CA LEU A 160 11.49 -1.81 30.83
C LEU A 160 12.14 -3.20 30.91
N GLY A 161 12.97 -3.55 29.92
CA GLY A 161 13.72 -4.79 29.87
C GLY A 161 14.80 -4.86 30.94
N ALA A 162 15.55 -3.77 31.15
CA ALA A 162 16.53 -3.66 32.23
C ALA A 162 15.88 -3.79 33.60
N ALA A 163 14.80 -3.04 33.87
CA ALA A 163 14.09 -3.11 35.15
C ALA A 163 13.46 -4.49 35.42
N LEU A 164 12.94 -5.16 34.38
CA LEU A 164 12.38 -6.51 34.53
C LEU A 164 13.47 -7.56 34.76
N ASN A 165 14.64 -7.39 34.14
CA ASN A 165 15.77 -8.30 34.32
C ASN A 165 16.42 -8.10 35.70
N GLU A 166 16.52 -6.86 36.18
CA GLU A 166 16.91 -6.53 37.56
C GLU A 166 15.94 -7.15 38.58
N ALA A 167 14.63 -7.05 38.37
CA ALA A 167 13.66 -7.70 39.24
C ALA A 167 13.81 -9.25 39.26
N LYS A 168 14.19 -9.86 38.13
CA LYS A 168 14.47 -11.30 38.05
C LYS A 168 15.79 -11.70 38.73
N THR A 169 16.82 -10.88 38.65
CA THR A 169 18.11 -11.16 39.32
C THR A 169 18.00 -10.97 40.83
N GLU A 170 17.26 -9.96 41.30
CA GLU A 170 16.96 -9.76 42.72
C GLU A 170 16.14 -10.91 43.32
N GLY A 171 15.13 -11.41 42.59
CA GLY A 171 14.35 -12.58 43.01
C GLY A 171 15.19 -13.86 43.15
N LYS A 172 16.13 -14.08 42.22
CA LYS A 172 17.08 -15.21 42.31
C LYS A 172 18.10 -15.05 43.43
N ALA A 173 18.57 -13.83 43.70
CA ALA A 173 19.50 -13.55 44.79
C ALA A 173 18.88 -13.76 46.17
N LYS A 174 17.60 -13.36 46.36
CA LYS A 174 16.86 -13.61 47.62
C LYS A 174 16.58 -15.10 47.85
N ALA A 175 16.27 -15.86 46.80
CA ALA A 175 16.07 -17.31 46.90
C ALA A 175 17.36 -18.07 47.28
N LYS A 176 18.52 -17.65 46.73
CA LYS A 176 19.82 -18.28 47.01
C LYS A 176 20.36 -17.95 48.41
N LYS A 177 20.02 -16.78 48.96
CA LYS A 177 20.40 -16.39 50.33
C LYS A 177 19.58 -17.15 51.38
N LYS A 178 18.31 -17.42 51.11
CA LYS A 178 17.44 -18.19 52.01
C LYS A 178 17.88 -19.66 52.12
N ALA A 179 18.23 -20.28 50.98
CA ALA A 179 18.74 -21.65 50.96
C ALA A 179 20.10 -21.85 51.68
N LYS A 180 20.91 -20.80 51.80
CA LYS A 180 22.19 -20.88 52.51
C LYS A 180 22.06 -20.67 54.03
N THR A 181 21.06 -19.91 54.46
CA THR A 181 20.79 -19.71 55.91
C THR A 181 20.15 -20.95 56.54
N ASP A 182 19.40 -21.73 55.77
CA ASP A 182 18.84 -23.01 56.26
C ASP A 182 19.90 -24.14 56.37
N GLU A 183 21.03 -24.08 55.63
CA GLU A 183 22.13 -25.07 55.73
C GLU A 183 23.12 -24.77 56.88
N ASP A 184 23.33 -23.50 57.25
CA ASP A 184 24.25 -23.13 58.33
C ASP A 184 23.63 -23.34 59.74
N GLU A 185 22.29 -23.45 59.87
CA GLU A 185 21.61 -23.76 61.15
C GLU A 185 21.55 -25.27 61.48
N GLU A 186 21.79 -26.17 60.51
CA GLU A 186 21.83 -27.62 60.76
C GLU A 186 23.23 -28.13 61.20
N GLU A 187 24.30 -27.34 61.06
CA GLU A 187 25.66 -27.72 61.47
C GLU A 187 26.04 -27.30 62.91
N GLU A 188 25.22 -26.48 63.59
CA GLU A 188 25.46 -26.08 64.99
C GLU A 188 24.81 -27.01 66.04
N ASP A 189 23.95 -27.97 65.65
CA ASP A 189 23.32 -28.93 66.58
C ASP A 189 24.07 -30.28 66.71
N GLU A 190 25.20 -30.49 66.02
CA GLU A 190 25.99 -31.75 66.09
C GLU A 190 27.46 -31.61 66.57
N ALA A 191 27.89 -30.45 67.10
CA ALA A 191 29.27 -30.26 67.61
C ALA A 191 29.38 -29.90 69.11
#